data_AF-Q071L5-F1
#
_entry.id   AF-Q071L5-F1
#
_cell.length_a   1.000
_cell.length_b   1.000
_cell.length_c   1.000
_cell.angle_alpha   90.00
_cell.angle_beta   90.00
_cell.angle_gamma   90.00
#
_symmetry.space_group_name_H-M   'P 1'
#
loop_
_entity.id
_entity.type
_entity.pdbx_description
1 polymer ?
#
loop_
_entity_poly.entity_id
_entity_poly.type
_entity_poly.pdbx_seq_one_letter_code
_entity_poly.pdbx_strand_id
1 'polypeptide(L)'
;HGQFRFRHPWSQYQKLGTLCHQCASSMEALASYVITTTKTQYPTAANRELSFKVRKTCHEMSTHSAKVLRGLEMAIRTMTVPYLANNTVVVAMKASERLRSELEENAALLQVMHMAVTATLLADLVDRVKEITECVDVLARLAHFKNPEDAKYAIVGALTQGIDDPLPDVVIL
;
A
#
# COMPACT_ATOMS: atom_id res chain seq x y z
N HIS A 1 -14.08 -0.36 -12.91
CA HIS A 1 -14.63 -0.50 -14.28
C HIS A 1 -14.17 0.58 -15.26
N GLY A 2 -13.91 1.81 -14.83
CA GLY A 2 -13.16 2.80 -15.62
C GLY A 2 -13.65 3.07 -17.04
N GLN A 3 -12.75 3.50 -17.93
CA GLN A 3 -13.06 3.81 -19.34
C GLN A 3 -13.18 2.57 -20.24
N PHE A 4 -13.07 1.37 -19.67
CA PHE A 4 -12.93 0.13 -20.43
C PHE A 4 -14.22 -0.30 -21.16
N ARG A 5 -15.38 0.34 -20.93
CA ARG A 5 -16.69 -0.08 -21.47
C ARG A 5 -16.84 -1.60 -21.37
N PHE A 6 -16.92 -2.33 -22.49
CA PHE A 6 -17.02 -3.80 -22.53
C PHE A 6 -15.67 -4.54 -22.66
N ARG A 7 -14.54 -3.83 -22.78
CA ARG A 7 -13.18 -4.38 -22.98
C ARG A 7 -12.38 -4.32 -21.68
N HIS A 8 -12.91 -4.93 -20.62
CA HIS A 8 -12.24 -4.95 -19.32
C HIS A 8 -10.97 -5.81 -19.33
N PRO A 9 -9.87 -5.36 -18.69
CA PRO A 9 -8.64 -6.12 -18.56
C PRO A 9 -8.79 -7.17 -17.45
N TRP A 10 -9.65 -8.17 -17.66
CA TRP A 10 -10.03 -9.16 -16.64
C TRP A 10 -8.82 -9.87 -16.02
N SER A 11 -7.82 -10.23 -16.82
CA SER A 11 -6.58 -10.84 -16.34
C SER A 11 -5.84 -9.94 -15.33
N GLN A 12 -5.82 -8.63 -15.56
CA GLN A 12 -5.20 -7.66 -14.65
C GLN A 12 -5.99 -7.52 -13.35
N TYR A 13 -7.33 -7.53 -13.41
CA TYR A 13 -8.18 -7.50 -12.22
C TYR A 13 -8.00 -8.76 -11.37
N GLN A 14 -7.93 -9.94 -12.01
CA GLN A 14 -7.67 -11.20 -11.32
C GLN A 14 -6.29 -11.19 -10.66
N LYS A 15 -5.25 -10.77 -11.39
CA LYS A 15 -3.89 -10.64 -10.84
C LYS A 15 -3.86 -9.71 -9.62
N LEU A 16 -4.47 -8.53 -9.73
CA LEU A 16 -4.55 -7.57 -8.62
C LEU A 16 -5.29 -8.18 -7.42
N GLY A 17 -6.43 -8.84 -7.67
CA GLY A 17 -7.20 -9.52 -6.62
C GLY A 17 -6.41 -10.59 -5.89
N THR A 18 -5.68 -11.44 -6.61
CA THR A 18 -4.80 -12.47 -6.02
C THR A 18 -3.71 -11.85 -5.15
N LEU A 19 -3.03 -10.81 -5.64
CA LEU A 19 -1.99 -10.12 -4.88
C LEU A 19 -2.55 -9.47 -3.61
N CYS A 20 -3.71 -8.80 -3.71
CA CYS A 20 -4.39 -8.19 -2.55
C CYS A 20 -4.78 -9.25 -1.52
N HIS A 21 -5.31 -10.40 -1.95
CA HIS A 21 -5.66 -11.50 -1.06
C HIS A 21 -4.44 -12.06 -0.34
N GLN A 22 -3.35 -12.35 -1.08
CA GLN A 22 -2.09 -12.82 -0.50
C GLN A 22 -1.50 -11.83 0.51
N CYS A 23 -1.55 -10.54 0.19
CA CYS A 23 -1.11 -9.47 1.09
C CYS A 23 -1.94 -9.45 2.38
N ALA A 24 -3.27 -9.50 2.27
CA ALA A 24 -4.17 -9.53 3.42
C ALA A 24 -3.94 -10.76 4.32
N SER A 25 -3.83 -11.96 3.74
CA SER A 25 -3.53 -13.19 4.48
C SER A 25 -2.16 -13.12 5.18
N SER A 26 -1.15 -12.53 4.54
CA SER A 26 0.18 -12.36 5.13
C SER A 26 0.15 -11.36 6.31
N MET A 27 -0.61 -10.26 6.18
CA MET A 27 -0.81 -9.30 7.27
C MET A 27 -1.54 -9.92 8.46
N GLU A 28 -2.56 -10.74 8.21
CA GLU A 28 -3.30 -11.46 9.25
C GLU A 28 -2.39 -12.46 9.98
N ALA A 29 -1.63 -13.27 9.25
CA ALA A 29 -0.66 -14.21 9.84
C ALA A 29 0.39 -13.48 10.69
N LEU A 30 0.92 -12.36 10.21
CA LEU A 30 1.86 -11.52 10.96
C LEU A 30 1.21 -10.96 12.23
N ALA A 31 -0.01 -10.43 12.15
CA ALA A 31 -0.72 -9.89 13.30
C ALA A 31 -0.95 -10.97 14.37
N SER A 32 -1.42 -12.16 13.96
CA SER A 32 -1.57 -13.32 14.84
C SER A 32 -0.23 -13.71 15.47
N TYR A 33 0.84 -13.78 14.69
CA TYR A 33 2.18 -14.09 15.18
C TYR A 33 2.61 -13.11 16.28
N VAL A 34 2.59 -11.81 15.99
CA VAL A 34 2.99 -10.77 16.94
C VAL A 34 2.16 -10.83 18.23
N ILE A 35 0.84 -11.03 18.13
CA ILE A 35 -0.03 -11.15 19.31
C ILE A 35 0.35 -12.36 20.17
N THR A 36 0.68 -13.50 19.55
CA THR A 36 1.06 -14.72 20.28
C THR A 36 2.44 -14.62 20.92
N THR A 37 3.42 -14.01 20.24
CA THR A 37 4.81 -13.95 20.70
C THR A 37 5.08 -12.83 21.70
N THR A 38 4.26 -11.76 21.70
CA THR A 38 4.38 -10.68 22.70
C THR A 38 4.05 -11.17 24.12
N LYS A 39 3.35 -12.30 24.26
CA LYS A 39 3.01 -12.90 25.55
C LYS A 39 4.15 -13.70 26.18
N THR A 40 5.23 -14.00 25.45
CA THR A 40 6.17 -15.06 25.83
C THR A 40 7.63 -14.64 26.04
N GLN A 41 8.07 -13.41 25.69
CA GLN A 41 9.50 -13.03 25.79
C GLN A 41 9.77 -11.58 26.22
N TYR A 42 10.75 -11.42 27.12
CA TYR A 42 11.41 -10.16 27.45
C TYR A 42 12.82 -10.11 26.81
N PRO A 43 13.24 -9.01 26.15
CA PRO A 43 14.56 -8.93 25.55
C PRO A 43 15.66 -8.87 26.62
N THR A 44 16.72 -9.67 26.46
CA THR A 44 17.96 -9.58 27.24
C THR A 44 18.71 -8.27 26.96
N ALA A 45 19.38 -7.71 27.96
CA ALA A 45 20.04 -6.39 27.89
C ALA A 45 21.04 -6.22 26.73
N ALA A 46 21.73 -7.30 26.31
CA ALA A 46 22.70 -7.28 25.21
C ALA A 46 22.09 -7.04 23.81
N ASN A 47 20.76 -7.17 23.65
CA ASN A 47 20.08 -6.99 22.36
C ASN A 47 19.31 -5.66 22.28
N ARG A 48 19.40 -4.77 23.28
CA ARG A 48 18.50 -3.60 23.36
C ARG A 48 18.66 -2.64 22.19
N GLU A 49 19.88 -2.36 21.75
CA GLU A 49 20.15 -1.43 20.63
C GLU A 49 19.69 -2.02 19.29
N LEU A 50 20.08 -3.26 18.98
CA LEU A 50 19.65 -3.97 17.77
C LEU A 50 18.12 -4.10 17.75
N SER A 51 17.51 -4.49 18.87
CA SER A 51 16.06 -4.57 19.03
C SER A 51 15.36 -3.24 18.76
N PHE A 52 15.96 -2.14 19.19
CA PHE A 52 15.43 -0.80 18.94
C PHE A 52 15.54 -0.43 17.45
N LYS A 53 16.70 -0.68 16.82
CA LYS A 53 16.92 -0.46 15.38
C LYS A 53 15.93 -1.26 14.54
N VAL A 54 15.82 -2.56 14.77
CA VAL A 54 14.89 -3.45 14.06
C VAL A 54 13.44 -2.96 14.24
N ARG A 55 13.02 -2.67 15.47
CA ARG A 55 11.66 -2.16 15.73
C ARG A 55 11.39 -0.84 14.99
N LYS A 56 12.36 0.07 14.99
CA LYS A 56 12.24 1.36 14.28
C LYS A 56 12.07 1.14 12.78
N THR A 57 12.90 0.31 12.16
CA THR A 57 12.81 0.02 10.72
C THR A 57 11.51 -0.71 10.37
N CYS A 58 11.07 -1.68 11.19
CA CYS A 58 9.76 -2.33 11.04
C CYS A 58 8.59 -1.33 11.10
N HIS A 59 8.66 -0.35 11.99
CA HIS A 59 7.67 0.71 12.10
C HIS A 59 7.66 1.63 10.86
N GLU A 60 8.84 2.02 10.37
CA GLU A 60 9.00 2.76 9.12
C GLU A 60 8.36 1.99 7.94
N MET A 61 8.72 0.72 7.75
CA MET A 61 8.19 -0.14 6.68
C MET A 61 6.67 -0.28 6.74
N SER A 62 6.13 -0.57 7.92
CA SER A 62 4.68 -0.72 8.12
C SER A 62 3.93 0.58 7.79
N THR A 63 4.48 1.71 8.25
CA THR A 63 3.89 3.04 8.01
C THR A 63 3.91 3.41 6.52
N HIS A 64 5.04 3.20 5.84
CA HIS A 64 5.14 3.47 4.41
C HIS A 64 4.25 2.54 3.59
N SER A 65 4.21 1.25 3.92
CA SER A 65 3.33 0.27 3.26
C SER A 65 1.86 0.63 3.39
N ALA A 66 1.41 1.01 4.59
CA ALA A 66 0.04 1.46 4.81
C ALA A 66 -0.30 2.73 4.00
N LYS A 67 0.64 3.67 3.89
CA LYS A 67 0.49 4.87 3.06
C LYS A 67 0.42 4.52 1.56
N VAL A 68 1.24 3.58 1.09
CA VAL A 68 1.18 3.08 -0.30
C VAL A 68 -0.19 2.47 -0.56
N LEU A 69 -0.64 1.51 0.24
CA LEU A 69 -1.93 0.83 0.04
C LEU A 69 -3.11 1.81 0.05
N ARG A 70 -3.13 2.79 0.96
CA ARG A 70 -4.14 3.86 0.95
C ARG A 70 -4.06 4.73 -0.31
N GLY A 71 -2.86 5.09 -0.73
CA GLY A 71 -2.65 5.87 -1.96
C GLY A 71 -3.12 5.13 -3.20
N LEU A 72 -2.88 3.82 -3.27
CA LEU A 72 -3.36 2.96 -4.37
C LEU A 72 -4.88 2.81 -4.35
N GLU A 73 -5.49 2.59 -3.19
CA GLU A 73 -6.94 2.56 -3.04
C GLU A 73 -7.57 3.85 -3.57
N MET A 74 -7.07 4.99 -3.09
CA MET A 74 -7.55 6.31 -3.54
C MET A 74 -7.39 6.45 -5.06
N ALA A 75 -6.20 6.16 -5.59
CA ALA A 75 -5.91 6.26 -7.02
C ALA A 75 -6.85 5.41 -7.89
N ILE A 76 -7.13 4.17 -7.48
CA ILE A 76 -8.07 3.30 -8.19
C ILE A 76 -9.49 3.88 -8.13
N ARG A 77 -9.91 4.35 -6.95
CA ARG A 77 -11.25 4.92 -6.72
C ARG A 77 -11.49 6.19 -7.53
N THR A 78 -10.50 7.08 -7.59
CA THR A 78 -10.58 8.36 -8.32
C THR A 78 -10.11 8.25 -9.77
N MET A 79 -9.59 7.09 -10.18
CA MET A 79 -8.97 6.87 -11.49
C MET A 79 -7.86 7.86 -11.81
N THR A 80 -7.01 8.14 -10.82
CA THR A 80 -5.87 9.05 -10.95
C THR A 80 -4.55 8.33 -10.79
N VAL A 81 -3.51 8.79 -11.49
CA VAL A 81 -2.19 8.14 -11.44
C VAL A 81 -1.61 8.17 -10.00
N PRO A 82 -1.12 7.04 -9.46
CA PRO A 82 -0.68 6.91 -8.06
C PRO A 82 0.75 7.42 -7.78
N TYR A 83 1.14 8.61 -8.28
CA TYR A 83 2.53 9.10 -8.18
C TYR A 83 3.13 9.07 -6.76
N LEU A 84 2.38 9.51 -5.76
CA LEU A 84 2.83 9.53 -4.36
C LEU A 84 3.01 8.11 -3.79
N ALA A 85 2.14 7.17 -4.16
CA ALA A 85 2.27 5.78 -3.74
C ALA A 85 3.50 5.12 -4.38
N ASN A 86 3.76 5.39 -5.66
CA ASN A 86 4.94 4.91 -6.39
C ASN A 86 6.25 5.42 -5.74
N ASN A 87 6.30 6.69 -5.33
CA ASN A 87 7.47 7.21 -4.61
C ASN A 87 7.61 6.60 -3.21
N THR A 88 6.48 6.43 -2.50
CA THR A 88 6.48 5.91 -1.13
C THR A 88 6.90 4.43 -1.07
N VAL A 89 6.57 3.62 -2.09
CA VAL A 89 6.98 2.21 -2.11
C VAL A 89 8.49 2.06 -2.25
N VAL A 90 9.17 2.96 -2.97
CA VAL A 90 10.65 2.99 -3.04
C VAL A 90 11.25 3.24 -1.66
N VAL A 91 10.63 4.10 -0.84
CA VAL A 91 11.07 4.34 0.54
C VAL A 91 10.88 3.09 1.41
N ALA A 92 9.74 2.40 1.26
CA ALA A 92 9.51 1.13 1.96
C ALA A 92 10.54 0.06 1.58
N MET A 93 10.85 -0.08 0.28
CA MET A 93 11.87 -1.02 -0.23
C MET A 93 13.25 -0.73 0.36
N LYS A 94 13.69 0.53 0.37
CA LYS A 94 14.97 0.92 0.98
C LYS A 94 15.04 0.63 2.48
N ALA A 95 13.92 0.74 3.19
CA ALA A 95 13.85 0.35 4.59
C ALA A 95 13.92 -1.19 4.76
N SER A 96 13.26 -1.95 3.87
CA SER A 96 13.33 -3.41 3.81
C SER A 96 14.77 -3.90 3.57
N GLU A 97 15.48 -3.31 2.61
CA GLU A 97 16.88 -3.63 2.31
C GLU A 97 17.80 -3.35 3.51
N ARG A 98 17.67 -2.17 4.14
CA ARG A 98 18.41 -1.84 5.37
C ARG A 98 18.13 -2.85 6.48
N LEU A 99 16.88 -3.28 6.65
CA LEU A 99 16.52 -4.26 7.67
C LEU A 99 17.18 -5.60 7.40
N ARG A 100 17.14 -6.09 6.15
CA ARG A 100 17.78 -7.36 5.74
C ARG A 100 19.28 -7.33 6.02
N SER A 101 19.98 -6.24 5.66
CA SER A 101 21.41 -6.09 5.97
C SER A 101 21.70 -6.09 7.47
N GLU A 102 20.92 -5.35 8.27
CA GLU A 102 21.09 -5.34 9.74
C GLU A 102 20.87 -6.74 10.34
N LEU A 103 19.90 -7.52 9.83
CA LEU A 103 19.66 -8.89 10.28
C LEU A 103 20.82 -9.83 9.91
N GLU A 104 21.38 -9.69 8.71
CA GLU A 104 22.52 -10.49 8.26
C GLU A 104 23.80 -10.19 9.08
N GLU A 105 24.13 -8.92 9.28
CA GLU A 105 25.29 -8.48 10.07
C GLU A 105 25.21 -8.95 11.53
N ASN A 106 23.99 -9.03 12.08
CA ASN A 106 23.76 -9.35 13.48
C ASN A 106 23.17 -10.77 13.67
N ALA A 107 23.31 -11.67 12.70
CA ALA A 107 22.72 -13.02 12.74
C ALA A 107 23.09 -13.81 14.01
N ALA A 108 24.32 -13.68 14.50
CA ALA A 108 24.78 -14.34 15.73
C ALA A 108 24.18 -13.75 17.02
N LEU A 109 23.73 -12.49 16.98
CA LEU A 109 23.13 -11.75 18.10
C LEU A 109 21.61 -11.87 18.14
N LEU A 110 20.99 -12.28 17.04
CA LEU A 110 19.55 -12.57 16.89
C LEU A 110 19.17 -13.91 17.54
N GLN A 111 19.47 -14.07 18.82
CA GLN A 111 18.93 -15.14 19.67
C GLN A 111 17.40 -15.00 19.85
N VAL A 112 16.84 -13.82 19.57
CA VAL A 112 15.39 -13.54 19.61
C VAL A 112 14.77 -13.95 18.27
N MET A 113 14.53 -15.25 18.11
CA MET A 113 13.90 -15.85 16.92
C MET A 113 12.64 -15.08 16.47
N HIS A 114 11.81 -14.61 17.42
CA HIS A 114 10.59 -13.87 17.11
C HIS A 114 10.82 -12.52 16.44
N MET A 115 11.93 -11.84 16.77
CA MET A 115 12.27 -10.55 16.18
C MET A 115 12.68 -10.72 14.72
N ALA A 116 13.58 -11.66 14.44
CA ALA A 116 14.04 -11.97 13.09
C ALA A 116 12.87 -12.40 12.19
N VAL A 117 11.99 -13.27 12.70
CA VAL A 117 10.80 -13.73 11.97
C VAL A 117 9.84 -12.57 11.70
N THR A 118 9.52 -11.74 12.70
CA THR A 118 8.64 -10.57 12.52
C THR A 118 9.20 -9.60 11.49
N ALA A 119 10.50 -9.32 11.56
CA ALA A 119 11.21 -8.43 10.65
C ALA A 119 11.19 -8.96 9.21
N THR A 120 11.45 -10.26 9.02
CA THR A 120 11.45 -10.91 7.70
C THR A 120 10.04 -10.94 7.09
N LEU A 121 9.02 -11.30 7.88
CA LEU A 121 7.63 -11.28 7.43
C LEU A 121 7.18 -9.86 7.01
N LEU A 122 7.62 -8.82 7.72
CA LEU A 122 7.38 -7.44 7.31
C LEU A 122 8.12 -7.06 6.03
N ALA A 123 9.34 -7.57 5.83
CA ALA A 123 10.10 -7.36 4.59
C ALA A 123 9.40 -8.00 3.39
N ASP A 124 8.90 -9.22 3.56
CA ASP A 124 8.13 -9.92 2.52
C ASP A 124 6.79 -9.21 2.24
N LEU A 125 6.16 -8.62 3.25
CA LEU A 125 4.97 -7.79 3.07
C LEU A 125 5.26 -6.56 2.20
N VAL A 126 6.41 -5.90 2.40
CA VAL A 126 6.84 -4.77 1.55
C VAL A 126 6.98 -5.21 0.10
N ASP A 127 7.54 -6.40 -0.15
CA ASP A 127 7.68 -6.95 -1.51
C ASP A 127 6.31 -7.19 -2.15
N ARG A 128 5.32 -7.71 -1.39
CA ARG A 128 3.94 -7.87 -1.87
C ARG A 128 3.28 -6.52 -2.18
N VAL A 129 3.49 -5.52 -1.34
CA VAL A 129 2.97 -4.15 -1.59
C VAL A 129 3.57 -3.57 -2.87
N LYS A 130 4.85 -3.81 -3.13
CA LYS A 130 5.52 -3.43 -4.38
C LYS A 130 4.88 -4.09 -5.60
N GLU A 131 4.63 -5.40 -5.55
CA GLU A 131 3.95 -6.13 -6.63
C GLU A 131 2.54 -5.58 -6.89
N ILE A 132 1.80 -5.22 -5.83
CA ILE A 132 0.50 -4.54 -5.95
C ILE A 132 0.68 -3.18 -6.62
N THR A 133 1.67 -2.37 -6.20
CA THR A 133 1.96 -1.06 -6.82
C THR A 133 2.22 -1.21 -8.32
N GLU A 134 3.09 -2.13 -8.73
CA GLU A 134 3.40 -2.40 -10.14
C GLU A 134 2.16 -2.87 -10.91
N CYS A 135 1.32 -3.69 -10.29
CA CYS A 135 0.05 -4.16 -10.87
C CYS A 135 -0.96 -3.02 -11.08
N VAL A 136 -1.07 -2.10 -10.12
CA VAL A 136 -1.93 -0.91 -10.22
C VAL A 136 -1.40 0.09 -11.24
N ASP A 137 -0.09 0.23 -11.36
CA ASP A 137 0.56 1.11 -12.34
C ASP A 137 0.31 0.64 -13.79
N VAL A 138 0.36 -0.68 -14.04
CA VAL A 138 -0.09 -1.28 -15.31
C VAL A 138 -1.57 -1.00 -15.55
N LEU A 139 -2.42 -1.20 -14.54
CA LEU A 139 -3.85 -0.94 -14.66
C LEU A 139 -4.14 0.53 -14.97
N ALA A 140 -3.45 1.46 -14.32
CA ALA A 140 -3.60 2.90 -14.52
C ALA A 140 -3.29 3.29 -15.97
N ARG A 141 -2.23 2.73 -16.57
CA ARG A 141 -1.91 2.92 -17.99
C ARG A 141 -2.99 2.39 -18.92
N LEU A 142 -3.45 1.15 -18.70
CA LEU A 142 -4.49 0.52 -19.52
C LEU A 142 -5.82 1.28 -19.43
N ALA A 143 -6.12 1.83 -18.25
CA ALA A 143 -7.37 2.52 -17.95
C ALA A 143 -7.35 4.02 -18.28
N HIS A 144 -6.21 4.54 -18.75
CA HIS A 144 -5.96 5.96 -18.95
C HIS A 144 -6.31 6.80 -17.71
N PHE A 145 -5.77 6.42 -16.55
CA PHE A 145 -5.91 7.22 -15.34
C PHE A 145 -5.43 8.65 -15.57
N LYS A 146 -6.17 9.62 -15.05
CA LYS A 146 -5.90 11.03 -15.24
C LYS A 146 -4.84 11.52 -14.26
N ASN A 147 -4.21 12.65 -14.55
CA ASN A 147 -3.37 13.27 -13.53
C ASN A 147 -4.23 13.79 -12.37
N PRO A 148 -3.72 13.76 -11.13
CA PRO A 148 -4.45 14.24 -9.96
C PRO A 148 -4.88 15.71 -10.07
N GLU A 149 -4.09 16.55 -10.75
CA GLU A 149 -4.40 17.97 -10.93
C GLU A 149 -5.55 18.17 -11.93
N ASP A 150 -5.58 17.42 -13.03
CA ASP A 150 -6.67 17.47 -14.02
C ASP A 150 -8.02 17.05 -13.40
N ALA A 151 -7.98 16.15 -12.41
CA ALA A 151 -9.17 15.70 -11.69
C ALA A 151 -9.77 16.79 -10.78
N LYS A 152 -8.95 17.68 -10.20
CA LYS A 152 -9.43 18.82 -9.39
C LYS A 152 -10.15 19.85 -10.26
N TYR A 153 -9.59 20.19 -11.41
CA TYR A 153 -10.21 21.14 -12.35
C TYR A 153 -11.51 20.62 -12.97
N ALA A 154 -11.62 19.31 -13.20
CA ALA A 154 -12.85 18.70 -13.71
C ALA A 154 -14.02 18.76 -12.70
N ILE A 155 -13.75 18.61 -11.39
CA ILE A 155 -14.77 18.72 -10.35
C ILE A 155 -15.23 20.17 -10.18
N VAL A 156 -14.29 21.12 -10.22
CA VAL A 156 -14.61 22.56 -10.17
C VAL A 156 -15.42 22.99 -11.41
N GLY A 157 -15.05 22.52 -12.61
CA GLY A 157 -15.79 22.78 -13.84
C GLY A 157 -17.21 22.22 -13.84
N ALA A 158 -17.41 21.02 -13.30
CA ALA A 158 -18.74 20.41 -13.18
C ALA A 158 -19.65 21.13 -12.16
N LEU A 159 -19.08 21.68 -11.08
CA LEU A 159 -19.82 22.49 -10.11
C LEU A 159 -20.21 23.87 -10.67
N THR A 160 -19.38 24.45 -11.55
CA THR A 160 -19.70 25.72 -12.23
C THR A 160 -20.72 25.56 -13.37
N GLN A 161 -20.79 24.38 -14.00
CA GLN A 161 -21.77 24.11 -15.07
C GLN A 161 -23.18 23.78 -14.57
N GLY A 162 -23.38 23.46 -13.29
CA GLY A 162 -24.69 23.18 -12.71
C GLY A 162 -25.49 24.41 -12.24
N ILE A 163 -25.03 25.63 -12.53
CA ILE A 163 -25.66 26.88 -12.09
C ILE A 163 -26.47 27.57 -13.20
N ASP A 164 -26.36 27.12 -14.46
CA ASP A 164 -26.95 27.80 -15.64
C ASP A 164 -28.03 27.00 -16.40
N ASP A 165 -28.65 25.99 -15.80
CA ASP A 165 -29.85 25.38 -16.38
C ASP A 165 -31.12 26.12 -15.90
N PRO A 166 -31.92 26.74 -16.80
CA PRO A 166 -33.18 27.39 -16.41
C PRO A 166 -34.20 26.33 -15.96
N LEU A 167 -34.93 26.63 -14.89
CA LEU A 167 -36.06 25.84 -14.41
C LEU A 167 -37.06 25.58 -15.57
N PRO A 168 -37.61 24.38 -15.73
CA PRO A 168 -38.67 24.15 -16.72
C PRO A 168 -39.92 24.95 -16.32
N ASP A 169 -40.49 25.67 -17.28
CA ASP A 169 -41.78 26.34 -17.14
C ASP A 169 -42.86 25.32 -16.77
N VAL A 170 -43.38 25.45 -15.54
CA VAL A 170 -44.59 24.76 -15.10
C VAL A 170 -45.77 25.41 -15.80
N VAL A 171 -46.21 24.82 -16.91
CA VAL A 171 -47.52 25.13 -17.51
C VAL A 171 -48.57 24.35 -16.74
N ILE A 172 -49.34 25.06 -15.91
CA ILE A 172 -50.59 24.56 -15.34
C ILE A 172 -51.66 24.64 -16.43
N LEU A 173 -52.18 23.50 -16.85
CA LEU A 173 -53.52 23.32 -17.41
C LEU A 173 -54.21 22.17 -16.68
#